data_AF-A0A8C6ZG63-F1
#
_entry.id   AF-A0A8C6ZG63-F1
#
_cell.length_a   1.000
_cell.length_b   1.000
_cell.length_c   1.000
_cell.angle_alpha   90.00
_cell.angle_beta   90.00
_cell.angle_gamma   90.00
#
_symmetry.space_group_name_H-M   'P 1'
#
loop_
_entity.id
_entity.type
_entity.pdbx_description
1 polymer ?
#
loop_
_entity_poly.entity_id
_entity_poly.type
_entity_poly.pdbx_seq_one_letter_code
_entity_poly.pdbx_strand_id
1 'polypeptide(L)'
;ILVNGLCSHVLGQDALSMMAAVAYVDMLEGDTECHVRFRTPEDAQIVMKSHREKQIKNPWKLEVLTGDHEQRYWQKILVDRQAKLNQPREKKRGTEKLIAKAERIRLAKTQEASKHIHFSEDN
;
A
#
# COMPACT_ATOMS: atom_id res chain seq x y z
N ILE A 1 -2.00 12.83 -10.73
CA ILE A 1 -3.06 11.95 -11.27
C ILE A 1 -3.37 10.88 -10.26
N LEU A 2 -4.37 11.22 -9.47
CA LEU A 2 -4.77 10.55 -8.26
C LEU A 2 -6.24 10.23 -8.39
N VAL A 3 -6.60 9.02 -8.02
CA VAL A 3 -8.00 8.61 -7.97
C VAL A 3 -8.34 8.30 -6.53
N ASN A 4 -9.37 8.96 -6.03
CA ASN A 4 -9.98 8.63 -4.76
C ASN A 4 -10.92 7.46 -4.94
N GLY A 5 -10.89 6.51 -4.01
CA GLY A 5 -11.76 5.34 -4.01
C GLY A 5 -12.11 4.91 -2.60
N LEU A 6 -13.34 4.48 -2.37
CA LEU A 6 -13.67 3.69 -1.17
C LEU A 6 -13.13 2.27 -1.34
N CYS A 7 -12.24 1.80 -0.46
CA CYS A 7 -11.62 0.47 -0.62
C CYS A 7 -11.35 -0.22 0.72
N SER A 8 -11.78 -1.47 0.83
CA SER A 8 -11.38 -2.38 1.91
C SER A 8 -10.02 -3.02 1.60
N HIS A 9 -8.99 -2.60 2.35
CA HIS A 9 -7.57 -3.02 2.46
C HIS A 9 -6.91 -3.92 1.40
N VAL A 10 -7.50 -5.05 1.00
CA VAL A 10 -6.79 -6.10 0.25
C VAL A 10 -7.31 -6.29 -1.18
N LEU A 11 -8.55 -5.91 -1.46
CA LEU A 11 -9.18 -6.22 -2.76
C LEU A 11 -8.98 -5.14 -3.83
N GLY A 12 -8.77 -3.87 -3.43
CA GLY A 12 -8.70 -2.78 -4.41
C GLY A 12 -7.37 -2.64 -5.12
N GLN A 13 -6.23 -2.91 -4.46
CA GLN A 13 -4.92 -2.76 -5.11
C GLN A 13 -4.73 -3.77 -6.24
N ASP A 14 -5.07 -5.04 -6.01
CA ASP A 14 -4.94 -6.09 -7.02
C ASP A 14 -5.88 -5.85 -8.20
N ALA A 15 -7.15 -5.51 -7.93
CA ALA A 15 -8.13 -5.20 -8.96
C ALA A 15 -7.72 -4.00 -9.83
N LEU A 16 -7.17 -2.95 -9.21
CA LEU A 16 -6.67 -1.77 -9.94
C LEU A 16 -5.38 -2.06 -10.69
N SER A 17 -4.48 -2.87 -10.12
CA SER A 17 -3.21 -3.26 -10.76
C SER A 17 -3.41 -4.19 -11.95
N MET A 18 -4.50 -4.97 -11.97
CA MET A 18 -4.90 -5.76 -13.15
C MET A 18 -5.33 -4.89 -14.33
N MET A 19 -5.74 -3.65 -14.09
CA MET A 19 -6.27 -2.75 -15.11
C MET A 19 -5.25 -1.72 -15.59
N ALA A 20 -4.41 -1.19 -14.70
CA ALA A 20 -3.40 -0.20 -15.05
C ALA A 20 -2.21 -0.22 -14.08
N ALA A 21 -1.10 0.41 -14.47
CA ALA A 21 0.10 0.46 -13.66
C ALA A 21 -0.05 1.41 -12.45
N VAL A 22 -0.39 0.85 -11.30
CA VAL A 22 -0.46 1.57 -10.02
C VAL A 22 0.94 1.89 -9.51
N ALA A 23 1.21 3.16 -9.21
CA ALA A 23 2.50 3.62 -8.68
C ALA A 23 2.56 3.60 -7.16
N TYR A 24 1.44 3.94 -6.50
CA TYR A 24 1.35 4.00 -5.04
C TYR A 24 -0.11 3.93 -4.60
N VAL A 25 -0.38 3.26 -3.50
CA VAL A 25 -1.69 3.23 -2.83
C VAL A 25 -1.51 3.84 -1.45
N ASP A 26 -2.17 4.98 -1.21
CA ASP A 26 -2.27 5.59 0.10
C ASP A 26 -3.58 5.15 0.75
N MET A 27 -3.48 4.33 1.78
CA MET A 27 -4.63 3.90 2.58
C MET A 27 -4.23 3.95 4.04
N LEU A 28 -5.04 4.62 4.86
CA LEU A 28 -4.87 4.67 6.30
C LEU A 28 -5.65 3.52 6.94
N GLU A 29 -5.06 2.90 7.95
CA GLU A 29 -5.70 1.81 8.69
C GLU A 29 -6.94 2.32 9.42
N GLY A 30 -8.10 1.71 9.16
CA GLY A 30 -9.40 2.13 9.70
C GLY A 30 -10.13 3.19 8.87
N ASP A 31 -9.53 3.69 7.79
CA ASP A 31 -10.15 4.67 6.92
C ASP A 31 -10.98 3.99 5.81
N THR A 32 -12.12 4.58 5.45
CA THR A 32 -12.99 4.04 4.39
C THR A 32 -12.58 4.52 3.00
N GLU A 33 -11.67 5.49 2.92
CA GLU A 33 -11.20 6.11 1.69
C GLU A 33 -9.72 5.78 1.44
N CYS A 34 -9.37 5.61 0.18
CA CYS A 34 -8.01 5.40 -0.29
C CYS A 34 -7.70 6.30 -1.48
N HIS A 35 -6.43 6.67 -1.63
CA HIS A 35 -5.94 7.47 -2.75
C HIS A 35 -4.95 6.63 -3.56
N VAL A 36 -5.24 6.47 -4.85
CA VAL A 36 -4.44 5.65 -5.75
C VAL A 36 -3.73 6.54 -6.75
N ARG A 37 -2.41 6.43 -6.79
CA ARG A 37 -1.56 7.19 -7.72
C ARG A 37 -1.20 6.32 -8.91
N PHE A 38 -1.48 6.84 -10.10
CA PHE A 38 -1.09 6.21 -11.36
C PHE A 38 0.21 6.81 -11.89
N ARG A 39 0.92 6.06 -12.74
CA ARG A 39 2.12 6.56 -13.42
C ARG A 39 1.78 7.58 -14.49
N THR A 40 0.69 7.37 -15.22
CA THR A 40 0.27 8.20 -16.35
C THR A 40 -1.18 8.68 -16.21
N PRO A 41 -1.56 9.77 -16.90
CA PRO A 41 -2.95 10.23 -16.99
C PRO A 41 -3.89 9.21 -17.59
N GLU A 42 -3.41 8.56 -18.64
CA GLU A 42 -4.16 7.64 -19.46
C GLU A 42 -4.58 6.43 -18.62
N ASP A 43 -3.69 5.94 -17.76
CA ASP A 43 -3.95 4.84 -16.83
C ASP A 43 -5.13 5.15 -15.89
N ALA A 44 -5.17 6.35 -15.31
CA ALA A 44 -6.28 6.74 -14.44
C ALA A 44 -7.60 6.84 -15.23
N GLN A 45 -7.56 7.34 -16.45
CA GLN A 45 -8.74 7.42 -17.32
C GLN A 45 -9.25 6.04 -17.73
N ILE A 46 -8.35 5.09 -18.04
CA ILE A 46 -8.70 3.70 -18.36
C ILE A 46 -9.41 3.04 -17.18
N VAL A 47 -8.92 3.26 -15.96
CA VAL A 47 -9.53 2.76 -14.74
C VAL A 47 -10.92 3.35 -14.53
N MET A 48 -11.06 4.67 -14.67
CA MET A 48 -12.35 5.36 -14.55
C MET A 48 -13.39 4.90 -15.56
N LYS A 49 -12.99 4.73 -16.83
CA LYS A 49 -13.87 4.23 -17.90
C LYS A 49 -14.30 2.80 -17.63
N SER A 50 -13.34 1.92 -17.33
CA SER A 50 -13.61 0.52 -17.02
C SER A 50 -14.52 0.37 -15.79
N HIS A 51 -14.37 1.21 -14.77
CA HIS A 51 -15.25 1.23 -13.61
C HIS A 51 -16.69 1.63 -13.99
N ARG A 52 -16.85 2.67 -14.83
CA ARG A 52 -18.15 3.13 -15.32
C ARG A 52 -18.84 2.08 -16.19
N GLU A 53 -18.09 1.44 -17.08
CA GLU A 53 -18.60 0.46 -18.05
C GLU A 53 -18.91 -0.89 -17.40
N LYS A 54 -18.03 -1.36 -16.51
CA LYS A 54 -18.17 -2.70 -15.94
C LYS A 54 -19.11 -2.76 -14.75
N GLN A 55 -19.62 -1.63 -14.24
CA GLN A 55 -20.24 -1.52 -12.91
C GLN A 55 -19.66 -2.61 -12.01
N ILE A 56 -18.34 -2.52 -11.76
CA ILE A 56 -17.66 -3.49 -10.90
C ILE A 56 -18.59 -3.63 -9.71
N LYS A 57 -19.06 -4.86 -9.42
CA LYS A 57 -20.18 -5.20 -8.51
C LYS A 57 -20.06 -4.64 -7.08
N ASN A 58 -19.04 -3.83 -6.84
CA ASN A 58 -18.68 -3.21 -5.60
C ASN A 58 -19.17 -1.75 -5.59
N PRO A 59 -19.69 -1.24 -4.47
CA PRO A 59 -20.24 0.12 -4.33
C PRO A 59 -19.14 1.20 -4.27
N TRP A 60 -18.03 1.02 -4.99
CA TRP A 60 -16.90 1.91 -4.96
C TRP A 60 -17.23 3.19 -5.74
N LYS A 61 -17.00 4.34 -5.11
CA LYS A 61 -17.04 5.63 -5.79
C LYS A 61 -15.61 5.99 -6.14
N LEU A 62 -15.29 5.98 -7.43
CA LEU A 62 -14.00 6.45 -7.93
C LEU A 62 -14.14 7.88 -8.45
N GLU A 63 -13.22 8.75 -8.05
CA GLU A 63 -13.16 10.13 -8.53
C GLU A 63 -11.72 10.55 -8.80
N VAL A 64 -11.46 11.15 -9.96
CA VAL A 64 -10.14 11.72 -10.27
C VAL A 64 -10.00 13.03 -9.52
N LEU A 65 -9.01 13.11 -8.63
CA LEU A 65 -8.67 14.36 -7.97
C LEU A 65 -8.11 15.35 -8.98
N THR A 66 -8.64 16.56 -8.96
CA THR A 66 -8.19 17.68 -9.80
C THR A 66 -8.22 19.00 -9.01
N GLY A 67 -7.48 20.01 -9.50
CA GLY A 67 -7.45 21.34 -8.91
C GLY A 67 -6.98 21.36 -7.45
N ASP A 68 -7.71 22.08 -6.59
CA ASP A 68 -7.38 22.27 -5.18
C ASP A 68 -7.27 20.96 -4.39
N HIS A 69 -8.12 19.97 -4.68
CA HIS A 69 -8.11 18.70 -3.97
C HIS A 69 -6.84 17.90 -4.28
N GLU A 70 -6.41 17.90 -5.54
CA GLU A 70 -5.13 17.29 -5.94
C GLU A 70 -3.96 18.01 -5.27
N GLN A 71 -3.96 19.35 -5.30
CA GLN A 71 -2.90 20.13 -4.67
C GLN A 71 -2.81 19.90 -3.17
N ARG A 72 -3.95 19.86 -2.46
CA ARG A 72 -4.00 19.57 -1.01
C ARG A 72 -3.45 18.17 -0.72
N TYR A 73 -3.81 17.17 -1.51
CA TYR A 73 -3.28 15.82 -1.34
C TYR A 73 -1.76 15.78 -1.53
N TRP A 74 -1.23 16.43 -2.57
CA TRP A 74 0.23 16.53 -2.76
C TRP A 74 0.91 17.26 -1.61
N GLN A 75 0.31 18.34 -1.10
CA GLN A 75 0.81 19.06 0.06
C GLN A 75 0.86 18.15 1.29
N LYS A 76 -0.20 17.36 1.54
CA LYS A 76 -0.25 16.37 2.62
C LYS A 76 0.90 15.38 2.51
N ILE A 77 1.12 14.77 1.34
CA ILE A 77 2.25 13.83 1.12
C ILE A 77 3.59 14.47 1.48
N LEU A 78 3.81 15.72 1.05
CA LEU A 78 5.07 16.41 1.31
C LEU A 78 5.27 16.68 2.80
N VAL A 79 4.21 17.11 3.49
CA VAL A 79 4.21 17.34 4.94
C VAL A 79 4.46 16.04 5.70
N ASP A 80 3.74 14.97 5.37
CA ASP A 80 3.89 13.66 6.02
C ASP A 80 5.30 13.10 5.81
N ARG A 81 5.85 13.24 4.61
CA ARG A 81 7.25 12.87 4.31
C ARG A 81 8.23 13.68 5.15
N GLN A 82 8.02 14.99 5.28
CA GLN A 82 8.88 15.86 6.06
C GLN A 82 8.80 15.52 7.56
N ALA A 83 7.60 15.28 8.07
CA ALA A 83 7.38 14.85 9.46
C ALA A 83 8.08 13.51 9.73
N LYS A 84 7.97 12.55 8.81
CA LYS A 84 8.64 11.24 8.91
C LYS A 84 10.17 11.35 8.89
N LEU A 85 10.72 12.27 8.09
CA LEU A 85 12.17 12.52 8.04
C LEU A 85 12.67 13.23 9.32
N ASN A 86 11.87 14.14 9.85
CA ASN A 86 12.20 14.91 11.05
C ASN A 86 11.93 14.14 12.35
N GLN A 87 11.20 13.01 12.29
CA GLN A 87 10.88 12.22 13.46
C GLN A 87 12.18 11.76 14.14
N PRO A 88 12.36 12.06 15.44
CA PRO A 88 13.49 11.56 16.19
C PRO A 88 13.52 10.04 16.13
N ARG A 89 14.53 9.48 15.46
CA ARG A 89 14.69 8.04 15.38
C ARG A 89 15.35 7.55 16.65
N GLU A 90 14.72 6.62 17.36
CA GLU A 90 15.39 5.88 18.43
C GLU A 90 16.59 5.13 17.83
N LYS A 91 17.79 5.58 18.17
CA LYS A 91 19.02 4.93 17.76
C LYS A 91 19.34 3.84 18.76
N LYS A 92 19.06 2.58 18.40
CA LYS A 92 19.51 1.43 19.20
C LYS A 92 21.05 1.39 19.26
N ARG A 93 21.63 1.40 20.46
CA ARG A 93 23.10 1.43 20.68
C ARG A 93 23.57 0.28 21.54
N GLY A 94 24.86 -0.09 21.41
CA GLY A 94 25.53 -1.06 22.28
C GLY A 94 24.73 -2.36 22.46
N THR A 95 24.38 -2.64 23.72
CA THR A 95 23.64 -3.84 24.16
C THR A 95 22.28 -3.99 23.50
N GLU A 96 21.55 -2.90 23.24
CA GLU A 96 20.23 -2.95 22.58
C GLU A 96 20.32 -3.51 21.15
N LYS A 97 21.44 -3.26 20.45
CA LYS A 97 21.69 -3.81 19.11
C LYS A 97 21.92 -5.32 19.18
N LEU A 98 22.59 -5.80 20.23
CA LEU A 98 22.85 -7.22 20.44
C LEU A 98 21.55 -7.96 20.79
N ILE A 99 20.74 -7.40 21.68
CA ILE A 99 19.42 -7.95 22.04
C ILE A 99 18.52 -8.03 20.79
N ALA A 100 18.38 -6.94 20.04
CA ALA A 100 17.55 -6.92 18.83
C ALA A 100 18.05 -7.92 17.75
N LYS A 101 19.37 -8.14 17.65
CA LYS A 101 19.93 -9.15 16.74
C LYS A 101 19.59 -10.57 17.21
N ALA A 102 19.70 -10.84 18.51
CA ALA A 102 19.37 -12.14 19.08
C ALA A 102 17.88 -12.46 18.93
N GLU A 103 16.99 -11.50 19.19
CA GLU A 103 15.54 -11.62 19.00
C GLU A 103 15.19 -11.96 17.56
N ARG A 104 15.77 -11.24 16.59
CA ARG A 104 15.54 -11.48 15.16
C ARG A 104 15.96 -12.90 14.75
N ILE A 105 17.11 -13.37 15.24
CA ILE A 105 17.59 -14.73 14.96
C ILE A 105 16.66 -15.78 15.57
N ARG A 106 16.20 -15.58 16.81
CA ARG A 106 15.23 -16.49 17.45
C ARG A 106 13.94 -16.59 16.64
N LEU A 107 13.36 -15.44 16.27
CA LEU A 107 12.12 -15.40 15.50
C LEU A 107 12.25 -16.11 14.15
N ALA A 108 13.34 -15.85 13.42
CA ALA A 108 13.59 -16.50 12.13
C ALA A 108 13.72 -18.03 12.27
N LYS A 109 14.44 -18.51 13.28
CA LYS A 109 14.56 -19.95 13.57
C LYS A 109 13.21 -20.58 13.92
N THR A 110 12.37 -19.90 14.71
CA THR A 110 11.02 -20.37 15.03
C THR A 110 10.17 -20.46 13.76
N GLN A 111 10.21 -19.46 12.88
CA GLN A 111 9.47 -19.46 11.62
C GLN A 111 9.94 -20.55 10.65
N GLU A 112 11.23 -20.86 10.64
CA GLU A 112 11.78 -21.95 9.81
C GLU A 112 11.39 -23.32 10.37
N ALA A 113 11.50 -23.51 11.69
CA ALA A 113 11.08 -24.74 12.36
C ALA A 113 9.56 -24.97 12.30
N SER A 114 8.75 -23.93 12.15
CA SER A 114 7.29 -24.06 12.00
C SER A 114 6.85 -24.37 10.56
N LYS A 115 7.76 -24.47 9.58
CA LYS A 115 7.41 -24.90 8.22
C LYS A 115 7.26 -26.41 8.20
N HIS A 116 6.09 -26.88 7.75
CA HIS A 116 5.87 -28.31 7.51
C HIS A 116 6.76 -28.79 6.37
N ILE A 117 7.51 -29.87 6.60
CA ILE A 117 8.37 -30.50 5.59
C ILE A 117 7.47 -31.31 4.65
N HIS A 118 7.39 -30.91 3.37
CA HIS A 118 6.72 -31.69 2.33
C HIS A 118 7.72 -32.69 1.74
N PHE A 119 7.57 -33.97 2.04
CA PHE A 119 8.31 -35.03 1.34
C PHE A 119 7.61 -35.30 0.01
N SER A 120 8.23 -34.95 -1.10
CA SER A 120 7.83 -35.48 -2.41
C SER A 120 8.26 -36.94 -2.48
N GLU A 121 7.29 -37.84 -2.64
CA GLU A 121 7.56 -39.25 -2.93
C GLU A 121 8.16 -39.33 -4.34
N ASP A 122 9.46 -39.60 -4.43
CA ASP A 122 10.12 -39.94 -5.69
C ASP A 122 9.70 -41.37 -6.08
N ASN A 123 9.01 -41.49 -7.23
CA ASN A 123 8.54 -42.74 -7.84
C ASN A 123 9.50 -43.21 -8.94
#